data_AF-A0A4R6APW4-F1
#
_entry.id   AF-A0A4R6APW4-F1
#
_cell.length_a   1.000
_cell.length_b   1.000
_cell.length_c   1.000
_cell.angle_alpha   90.00
_cell.angle_beta   90.00
_cell.angle_gamma   90.00
#
_symmetry.space_group_name_H-M   'P 1'
#
loop_
_entity.id
_entity.type
_entity.pdbx_description
1 polymer ?
#
loop_
_entity_poly.entity_id
_entity_poly.type
_entity_poly.pdbx_seq_one_letter_code
_entity_poly.pdbx_strand_id
1 'polypeptide(L)'
;MPPRIENYQGREQSFIKHLFLNKYLESAAYKLFQGRSPVFNFVDAFAGPWRVSDTDKYSDASFSQAIETLDAVRRSLLDMGRPGLKVRFRFCERNPASVAKLQQFAAQKPEFDIRVFSGAFEDNLDDIRSACCDGFTFTFIDPTGWNVESGKIFDFLRSLNGEFLFNFMAEEVNRHAGWDGVAQSVGRFLADPAWKAAFEALPEGANEAKILHLLKARMKEARVATYLTDMAIRKPREDRIKMRLILGTHSSFGVEVFRRVQEKVEREAVRTRHAIQTEESGQSQLFPDDQIIAFETDRDGVGCSAHMGWATELVLSIVADRPGIAFSTLAGEVMEQVPVRTTHLNKIAAANRKAGLLRFNLANGKRTPSPETKLWLPSANFESGSPRSCS
;
A
#
# COMPACT_ATOMS: atom_id res chain seq x y z
N MET A 1 -6.93 -19.18 -4.11
CA MET A 1 -7.31 -18.72 -5.47
C MET A 1 -7.45 -17.20 -5.45
N PRO A 2 -7.23 -16.46 -6.55
CA PRO A 2 -7.50 -15.02 -6.56
C PRO A 2 -9.01 -14.76 -6.30
N PRO A 3 -9.38 -13.61 -5.72
CA PRO A 3 -10.77 -13.23 -5.55
C PRO A 3 -11.49 -13.23 -6.90
N ARG A 4 -12.78 -13.53 -6.87
CA ARG A 4 -13.67 -13.62 -8.04
C ARG A 4 -14.74 -12.55 -7.94
N ILE A 5 -14.87 -11.71 -8.96
CA ILE A 5 -15.76 -10.52 -8.95
C ILE A 5 -17.22 -10.89 -8.70
N GLU A 6 -17.64 -12.09 -9.12
CA GLU A 6 -18.99 -12.62 -8.99
C GLU A 6 -19.44 -12.71 -7.52
N ASN A 7 -18.50 -12.88 -6.58
CA ASN A 7 -18.78 -12.95 -5.14
C ASN A 7 -18.94 -11.56 -4.49
N TYR A 8 -18.81 -10.48 -5.26
CA TYR A 8 -18.79 -9.09 -4.80
C TYR A 8 -19.83 -8.22 -5.49
N GLN A 9 -20.93 -8.79 -5.99
CA GLN A 9 -22.04 -8.00 -6.52
C GLN A 9 -22.50 -6.94 -5.50
N GLY A 10 -22.49 -5.67 -5.92
CA GLY A 10 -22.79 -4.50 -5.06
C GLY A 10 -21.68 -4.13 -4.07
N ARG A 11 -20.54 -4.83 -4.08
CA ARG A 11 -19.35 -4.59 -3.24
C ARG A 11 -18.06 -4.64 -4.06
N GLU A 12 -18.08 -4.16 -5.28
CA GLU A 12 -16.98 -4.30 -6.24
C GLU A 12 -15.70 -3.56 -5.77
N GLN A 13 -15.84 -2.48 -5.00
CA GLN A 13 -14.72 -1.86 -4.29
C GLN A 13 -13.99 -2.83 -3.34
N SER A 14 -14.71 -3.74 -2.70
CA SER A 14 -14.14 -4.73 -1.78
C SER A 14 -13.41 -5.82 -2.56
N PHE A 15 -13.89 -6.16 -3.77
CA PHE A 15 -13.14 -7.01 -4.70
C PHE A 15 -11.79 -6.39 -5.04
N ILE A 16 -11.74 -5.11 -5.41
CA ILE A 16 -10.48 -4.42 -5.74
C ILE A 16 -9.53 -4.39 -4.53
N LYS A 17 -10.06 -4.10 -3.33
CA LYS A 17 -9.29 -4.14 -2.07
C LYS A 17 -8.68 -5.53 -1.84
N HIS A 18 -9.49 -6.57 -1.92
CA HIS A 18 -9.04 -7.94 -1.69
C HIS A 18 -8.08 -8.43 -2.78
N LEU A 19 -8.30 -8.04 -4.03
CA LEU A 19 -7.38 -8.32 -5.13
C LEU A 19 -6.01 -7.70 -4.89
N PHE A 20 -5.99 -6.45 -4.42
CA PHE A 20 -4.76 -5.78 -4.00
C PHE A 20 -4.06 -6.54 -2.87
N LEU A 21 -4.78 -6.80 -1.77
CA LEU A 21 -4.24 -7.48 -0.59
C LEU A 21 -3.61 -8.83 -0.97
N ASN A 22 -4.30 -9.66 -1.75
CA ASN A 22 -3.78 -10.96 -2.17
C ASN A 22 -2.50 -10.85 -3.00
N LYS A 23 -2.50 -10.01 -4.03
CA LYS A 23 -1.32 -9.82 -4.89
C LYS A 23 -0.13 -9.25 -4.13
N TYR A 24 -0.40 -8.38 -3.14
CA TYR A 24 0.61 -7.85 -2.25
C TYR A 24 1.19 -8.93 -1.34
N LEU A 25 0.34 -9.67 -0.62
CA LEU A 25 0.74 -10.76 0.27
C LEU A 25 1.54 -11.83 -0.47
N GLU A 26 1.08 -12.24 -1.66
CA GLU A 26 1.81 -13.19 -2.51
C GLU A 26 3.22 -12.69 -2.83
N SER A 27 3.34 -11.46 -3.32
CA SER A 27 4.62 -10.84 -3.65
C SER A 27 5.54 -10.70 -2.44
N ALA A 28 4.99 -10.24 -1.31
CA ALA A 28 5.73 -10.03 -0.07
C ALA A 28 6.22 -11.36 0.51
N ALA A 29 5.36 -12.38 0.57
CA ALA A 29 5.68 -13.70 1.09
C ALA A 29 6.78 -14.40 0.29
N TYR A 30 6.70 -14.38 -1.05
CA TYR A 30 7.78 -14.93 -1.89
C TYR A 30 9.12 -14.27 -1.57
N LYS A 31 9.14 -12.94 -1.48
CA LYS A 31 10.35 -12.18 -1.21
C LYS A 31 10.90 -12.41 0.19
N LEU A 32 10.04 -12.54 1.20
CA LEU A 32 10.44 -12.76 2.59
C LEU A 32 11.00 -14.16 2.81
N PHE A 33 10.27 -15.18 2.37
CA PHE A 33 10.70 -16.57 2.47
C PHE A 33 11.93 -16.88 1.62
N GLN A 34 12.25 -16.03 0.64
CA GLN A 34 13.41 -16.25 -0.20
C GLN A 34 14.76 -15.88 0.41
N GLY A 35 14.80 -15.31 1.62
CA GLY A 35 16.05 -15.04 2.34
C GLY A 35 16.01 -13.92 3.37
N ARG A 36 14.82 -13.46 3.79
CA ARG A 36 14.69 -12.40 4.81
C ARG A 36 14.09 -12.90 6.12
N SER A 37 13.09 -13.78 6.06
CA SER A 37 12.46 -14.35 7.25
C SER A 37 11.85 -15.72 6.92
N PRO A 38 12.09 -16.76 7.74
CA PRO A 38 11.41 -18.05 7.61
C PRO A 38 9.99 -18.04 8.20
N VAL A 39 9.62 -16.99 8.94
CA VAL A 39 8.33 -16.85 9.62
C VAL A 39 7.60 -15.62 9.09
N PHE A 40 6.37 -15.82 8.65
CA PHE A 40 5.44 -14.76 8.25
C PHE A 40 4.22 -14.78 9.18
N ASN A 41 4.04 -13.73 9.98
CA ASN A 41 2.82 -13.52 10.75
C ASN A 41 1.87 -12.63 9.96
N PHE A 42 0.63 -13.05 9.78
CA PHE A 42 -0.45 -12.24 9.23
C PHE A 42 -1.42 -11.89 10.35
N VAL A 43 -1.57 -10.59 10.61
CA VAL A 43 -2.52 -10.05 11.59
C VAL A 43 -3.66 -9.40 10.81
N ASP A 44 -4.89 -9.87 11.02
CA ASP A 44 -6.10 -9.16 10.57
C ASP A 44 -6.74 -8.49 11.79
N ALA A 45 -6.59 -7.16 11.88
CA ALA A 45 -7.05 -6.37 13.02
C ALA A 45 -8.57 -6.25 13.08
N PHE A 46 -9.25 -6.44 11.95
CA PHE A 46 -10.69 -6.32 11.81
C PHE A 46 -11.18 -7.43 10.88
N ALA A 47 -11.06 -8.69 11.33
CA ALA A 47 -11.37 -9.87 10.52
C ALA A 47 -12.82 -9.89 9.99
N GLY A 48 -13.69 -9.07 10.59
CA GLY A 48 -14.91 -8.54 10.02
C GLY A 48 -16.10 -9.50 10.10
N PRO A 49 -17.33 -8.97 10.05
CA PRO A 49 -18.54 -9.80 10.10
C PRO A 49 -18.85 -10.47 8.75
N TRP A 50 -19.29 -11.72 8.86
CA TRP A 50 -19.73 -12.64 7.80
C TRP A 50 -20.94 -12.13 7.01
N ARG A 51 -20.74 -11.28 6.00
CA ARG A 51 -21.69 -11.15 4.87
C ARG A 51 -21.10 -11.85 3.65
N VAL A 52 -20.94 -13.16 3.81
CA VAL A 52 -20.59 -14.09 2.74
C VAL A 52 -21.88 -14.34 1.98
N SER A 53 -21.94 -13.98 0.69
CA SER A 53 -23.05 -14.39 -0.19
C SER A 53 -23.03 -15.90 -0.47
N ASP A 54 -21.90 -16.56 -0.16
CA ASP A 54 -21.63 -17.97 -0.35
C ASP A 54 -21.54 -18.68 1.01
N THR A 55 -22.69 -19.04 1.58
CA THR A 55 -22.85 -19.59 2.94
C THR A 55 -21.97 -20.81 3.27
N ASP A 56 -21.36 -21.45 2.26
CA ASP A 56 -20.63 -22.72 2.43
C ASP A 56 -19.10 -22.63 2.22
N LYS A 57 -18.54 -21.53 1.69
CA LYS A 57 -17.11 -21.51 1.26
C LYS A 57 -16.25 -20.34 1.74
N TYR A 58 -16.81 -19.33 2.39
CA TYR A 58 -16.04 -18.22 3.00
C TYR A 58 -15.07 -17.49 2.04
N SER A 59 -15.34 -17.57 0.73
CA SER A 59 -14.37 -17.26 -0.34
C SER A 59 -14.14 -15.76 -0.57
N ASP A 60 -14.95 -14.90 0.04
CA ASP A 60 -14.92 -13.44 -0.12
C ASP A 60 -14.37 -12.68 1.10
N ALA A 61 -13.95 -13.39 2.17
CA ALA A 61 -13.35 -12.77 3.35
C ALA A 61 -11.83 -12.59 3.21
N SER A 62 -11.31 -11.46 3.71
CA SER A 62 -9.87 -11.12 3.69
C SER A 62 -9.00 -12.22 4.29
N PHE A 63 -9.40 -12.77 5.44
CA PHE A 63 -8.63 -13.76 6.18
C PHE A 63 -8.53 -15.11 5.44
N SER A 64 -9.63 -15.59 4.82
CA SER A 64 -9.62 -16.88 4.11
C SER A 64 -8.72 -16.81 2.88
N GLN A 65 -8.80 -15.69 2.16
CA GLN A 65 -7.94 -15.43 1.01
C GLN A 65 -6.47 -15.26 1.40
N ALA A 66 -6.19 -14.59 2.51
CA ALA A 66 -4.84 -14.48 3.05
C ALA A 66 -4.26 -15.86 3.42
N ILE A 67 -5.05 -16.74 4.04
CA ILE A 67 -4.64 -18.12 4.34
C ILE A 67 -4.27 -18.87 3.07
N GLU A 68 -5.19 -18.92 2.10
CA GLU A 68 -4.95 -19.63 0.84
C GLU A 68 -3.72 -19.10 0.09
N THR A 69 -3.58 -17.78 0.01
CA THR A 69 -2.48 -17.13 -0.71
C THR A 69 -1.14 -17.41 -0.03
N LEU A 70 -1.03 -17.17 1.28
CA LEU A 70 0.24 -17.37 2.00
C LEU A 70 0.64 -18.85 2.06
N ASP A 71 -0.32 -19.75 2.20
CA ASP A 71 -0.05 -21.18 2.20
C ASP A 71 0.32 -21.72 0.80
N ALA A 72 -0.30 -21.21 -0.27
CA ALA A 72 0.11 -21.55 -1.63
C ALA A 72 1.58 -21.16 -1.91
N VAL A 73 1.98 -19.95 -1.48
CA VAL A 73 3.38 -19.50 -1.59
C VAL A 73 4.31 -20.40 -0.75
N ARG A 74 3.91 -20.72 0.48
CA ARG A 74 4.66 -21.61 1.39
C ARG A 74 4.88 -22.98 0.75
N ARG A 75 3.83 -23.62 0.24
CA ARG A 75 3.90 -24.94 -0.44
C ARG A 75 4.79 -24.88 -1.68
N SER A 76 4.59 -23.89 -2.54
CA SER A 76 5.41 -23.70 -3.74
C SER A 76 6.91 -23.61 -3.42
N LEU A 77 7.28 -22.96 -2.31
CA LEU A 77 8.68 -22.85 -1.88
C LEU A 77 9.20 -24.11 -1.19
N LEU A 78 8.36 -24.86 -0.48
CA LEU A 78 8.70 -26.18 0.05
C LEU A 78 9.01 -27.16 -1.09
N ASP A 79 8.19 -27.16 -2.15
CA ASP A 79 8.40 -27.97 -3.35
C ASP A 79 9.70 -27.61 -4.09
N MET A 80 10.12 -26.34 -3.99
CA MET A 80 11.43 -25.85 -4.47
C MET A 80 12.59 -26.13 -3.49
N GLY A 81 12.38 -26.96 -2.46
CA GLY A 81 13.43 -27.38 -1.53
C GLY A 81 13.81 -26.35 -0.47
N ARG A 82 12.89 -25.44 -0.08
CA ARG A 82 13.11 -24.47 1.01
C ARG A 82 12.36 -24.90 2.27
N PRO A 83 12.98 -25.67 3.17
CA PRO A 83 12.31 -26.19 4.37
C PRO A 83 12.13 -25.11 5.46
N GLY A 84 11.31 -25.41 6.46
CA GLY A 84 11.22 -24.63 7.69
C GLY A 84 10.38 -23.36 7.62
N LEU A 85 9.66 -23.13 6.52
CA LEU A 85 8.78 -21.97 6.35
C LEU A 85 7.50 -22.09 7.19
N LYS A 86 7.19 -21.04 7.95
CA LYS A 86 6.00 -20.98 8.82
C LYS A 86 5.16 -19.76 8.49
N VAL A 87 3.84 -19.96 8.45
CA VAL A 87 2.85 -18.88 8.38
C VAL A 87 1.99 -18.97 9.63
N ARG A 88 1.79 -17.83 10.31
CA ARG A 88 0.93 -17.73 11.48
C ARG A 88 -0.15 -16.70 11.25
N PHE A 89 -1.37 -16.99 11.67
CA PHE A 89 -2.54 -16.13 11.47
C PHE A 89 -3.08 -15.67 12.82
N ARG A 90 -3.26 -14.36 12.98
CA ARG A 90 -3.80 -13.72 14.17
C ARG A 90 -5.00 -12.89 13.75
N PHE A 91 -6.19 -13.30 14.13
CA PHE A 91 -7.43 -12.65 13.73
C PHE A 91 -8.07 -11.99 14.95
N CYS A 92 -8.37 -10.71 14.86
CA CYS A 92 -9.10 -9.98 15.89
C CYS A 92 -10.51 -9.63 15.41
N GLU A 93 -11.50 -9.89 16.25
CA GLU A 93 -12.90 -9.58 15.98
C GLU A 93 -13.65 -9.24 17.26
N ARG A 94 -14.47 -8.18 17.19
CA ARG A 94 -15.24 -7.66 18.32
C ARG A 94 -16.61 -8.31 18.46
N ASN A 95 -17.26 -8.67 17.35
CA ASN A 95 -18.58 -9.25 17.34
C ASN A 95 -18.54 -10.71 17.84
N PRO A 96 -19.21 -11.05 18.96
CA PRO A 96 -19.12 -12.39 19.54
C PRO A 96 -19.60 -13.52 18.61
N ALA A 97 -20.63 -13.28 17.80
CA ALA A 97 -21.12 -14.26 16.84
C ALA A 97 -20.11 -14.50 15.70
N SER A 98 -19.43 -13.45 15.26
CA SER A 98 -18.36 -13.57 14.27
C SER A 98 -17.14 -14.29 14.84
N VAL A 99 -16.77 -13.99 16.10
CA VAL A 99 -15.68 -14.68 16.83
C VAL A 99 -15.95 -16.18 16.90
N ALA A 100 -17.15 -16.60 17.30
CA ALA A 100 -17.50 -18.01 17.42
C ALA A 100 -17.31 -18.76 16.08
N LYS A 101 -17.71 -18.15 14.96
CA LYS A 101 -17.48 -18.70 13.62
C LYS A 101 -16.00 -18.74 13.24
N LEU A 102 -15.20 -17.72 13.59
CA LEU A 102 -13.76 -17.72 13.33
C LEU A 102 -13.06 -18.82 14.13
N GLN A 103 -13.47 -19.04 15.37
CA GLN A 103 -12.97 -20.14 16.21
C GLN A 103 -13.35 -21.51 15.64
N GLN A 104 -14.59 -21.68 15.16
CA GLN A 104 -15.01 -22.91 14.49
C GLN A 104 -14.18 -23.16 13.22
N PHE A 105 -13.97 -22.13 12.40
CA PHE A 105 -13.14 -22.22 11.20
C PHE A 105 -11.68 -22.60 11.54
N ALA A 106 -11.10 -22.00 12.59
CA ALA A 106 -9.76 -22.33 13.05
C ALA A 106 -9.67 -23.79 13.53
N ALA A 107 -10.67 -24.27 14.27
CA ALA A 107 -10.73 -25.66 14.73
C ALA A 107 -10.85 -26.67 13.58
N GLN A 108 -11.49 -26.29 12.47
CA GLN A 108 -11.60 -27.11 11.26
C GLN A 108 -10.32 -27.19 10.43
N LYS A 109 -9.33 -26.32 10.71
CA LYS A 109 -8.07 -26.26 9.97
C LYS A 109 -6.84 -26.32 10.90
N PRO A 110 -6.67 -27.44 11.64
CA PRO A 110 -5.59 -27.60 12.61
C PRO A 110 -4.19 -27.59 11.97
N GLU A 111 -4.08 -27.73 10.65
CA GLU A 111 -2.83 -27.62 9.91
C GLU A 111 -2.28 -26.19 9.85
N PHE A 112 -3.11 -25.18 10.14
CA PHE A 112 -2.71 -23.77 10.19
C PHE A 112 -2.57 -23.28 11.64
N ASP A 113 -1.52 -22.50 11.92
CA ASP A 113 -1.38 -21.79 13.19
C ASP A 113 -2.31 -20.56 13.19
N ILE A 114 -3.57 -20.76 13.56
CA ILE A 114 -4.59 -19.71 13.67
C ILE A 114 -4.86 -19.43 15.15
N ARG A 115 -4.80 -18.15 15.54
CA ARG A 115 -5.30 -17.67 16.85
C ARG A 115 -6.32 -16.57 16.64
N VAL A 116 -7.42 -16.66 17.39
CA VAL A 116 -8.54 -15.72 17.35
C VAL A 116 -8.57 -14.94 18.65
N PHE A 117 -8.60 -13.61 18.55
CA PHE A 117 -8.65 -12.65 19.65
C PHE A 117 -10.02 -11.99 19.68
N SER A 118 -10.72 -12.07 20.80
CA SER A 118 -12.06 -11.50 20.96
C SER A 118 -11.98 -10.12 21.61
N GLY A 119 -12.72 -9.16 21.05
CA GLY A 119 -12.79 -7.80 21.57
C GLY A 119 -12.30 -6.76 20.56
N ALA A 120 -12.09 -5.52 21.02
CA ALA A 120 -11.48 -4.52 20.16
C ALA A 120 -10.01 -4.86 19.90
N PHE A 121 -9.50 -4.47 18.74
CA PHE A 121 -8.10 -4.71 18.38
C PHE A 121 -7.15 -4.04 19.38
N GLU A 122 -7.49 -2.83 19.80
CA GLU A 122 -6.71 -2.03 20.72
C GLU A 122 -6.59 -2.63 22.12
N ASP A 123 -7.53 -3.50 22.50
CA ASP A 123 -7.52 -4.23 23.78
C ASP A 123 -6.67 -5.52 23.72
N ASN A 124 -6.32 -5.98 22.51
CA ASN A 124 -5.62 -7.25 22.28
C ASN A 124 -4.16 -7.07 21.82
N LEU A 125 -3.65 -5.83 21.75
CA LEU A 125 -2.36 -5.53 21.12
C LEU A 125 -1.17 -6.25 21.76
N ASP A 126 -1.13 -6.35 23.08
CA ASP A 126 -0.02 -7.01 23.79
C ASP A 126 -0.03 -8.54 23.57
N ASP A 127 -1.20 -9.17 23.61
CA ASP A 127 -1.34 -10.60 23.35
C ASP A 127 -1.01 -10.96 21.89
N ILE A 128 -1.45 -10.12 20.94
CA ILE A 128 -1.11 -10.28 19.53
C ILE A 128 0.39 -10.10 19.33
N ARG A 129 1.01 -9.09 19.96
CA ARG A 129 2.47 -8.88 19.92
C ARG A 129 3.21 -10.11 20.44
N SER A 130 2.78 -10.64 21.59
CA SER A 130 3.37 -11.86 22.15
C SER A 130 3.20 -13.07 21.23
N ALA A 131 2.09 -13.17 20.51
CA ALA A 131 1.84 -14.25 19.56
C ALA A 131 2.58 -14.10 18.21
N CYS A 132 3.23 -12.95 18.00
CA CYS A 132 4.03 -12.56 16.84
C CYS A 132 5.48 -12.21 17.22
N CYS A 133 6.02 -12.82 18.28
CA CYS A 133 7.29 -12.46 18.90
C CYS A 133 8.54 -12.60 18.00
N ASP A 134 8.46 -13.42 16.95
CA ASP A 134 9.50 -13.62 15.95
C ASP A 134 8.95 -13.55 14.52
N GLY A 135 9.83 -13.28 13.57
CA GLY A 135 9.51 -13.24 12.15
C GLY A 135 9.15 -11.85 11.62
N PHE A 136 8.61 -11.85 10.41
CA PHE A 136 8.06 -10.66 9.78
C PHE A 136 6.55 -10.63 10.01
N THR A 137 6.00 -9.47 10.36
CA THR A 137 4.56 -9.32 10.60
C THR A 137 3.94 -8.39 9.58
N PHE A 138 2.91 -8.87 8.87
CA PHE A 138 2.04 -8.04 8.06
C PHE A 138 0.73 -7.80 8.79
N THR A 139 0.40 -6.53 9.07
CA THR A 139 -0.84 -6.17 9.77
C THR A 139 -1.83 -5.51 8.81
N PHE A 140 -2.97 -6.15 8.57
CA PHE A 140 -4.08 -5.58 7.83
C PHE A 140 -5.04 -4.87 8.79
N ILE A 141 -5.26 -3.58 8.57
CA ILE A 141 -6.05 -2.70 9.43
C ILE A 141 -7.22 -2.16 8.60
N ASP A 142 -8.38 -2.78 8.75
CA ASP A 142 -9.57 -2.51 7.94
C ASP A 142 -10.78 -2.09 8.79
N PRO A 143 -10.72 -0.92 9.46
CA PRO A 143 -11.80 -0.48 10.30
C PRO A 143 -13.06 -0.19 9.48
N THR A 144 -14.21 -0.44 10.09
CA THR A 144 -15.46 0.16 9.59
C THR A 144 -15.47 1.62 10.05
N GLY A 145 -15.05 2.51 9.16
CA GLY A 145 -14.94 3.95 9.40
C GLY A 145 -13.63 4.40 10.05
N TRP A 146 -13.66 5.47 10.87
CA TRP A 146 -12.47 6.01 11.56
C TRP A 146 -12.48 5.90 13.07
N ASN A 147 -13.46 5.23 13.69
CA ASN A 147 -13.48 5.13 15.15
C ASN A 147 -12.46 4.09 15.64
N VAL A 148 -11.20 4.49 15.62
CA VAL A 148 -10.00 3.70 15.93
C VAL A 148 -9.10 4.51 16.85
N GLU A 149 -8.47 3.88 17.84
CA GLU A 149 -7.49 4.55 18.71
C GLU A 149 -6.08 4.44 18.10
N SER A 150 -5.81 5.25 17.06
CA SER A 150 -4.58 5.16 16.27
C SER A 150 -3.30 5.28 17.09
N GLY A 151 -3.31 6.01 18.21
CA GLY A 151 -2.12 6.13 19.08
C GLY A 151 -1.62 4.78 19.60
N LYS A 152 -2.52 3.94 20.14
CA LYS A 152 -2.17 2.59 20.62
C LYS A 152 -1.70 1.69 19.47
N ILE A 153 -2.38 1.79 18.33
CA ILE A 153 -2.02 1.02 17.13
C ILE A 153 -0.64 1.43 16.62
N PHE A 154 -0.29 2.72 16.65
CA PHE A 154 1.03 3.20 16.22
C PHE A 154 2.13 2.63 17.11
N ASP A 155 1.94 2.61 18.42
CA ASP A 155 2.88 1.97 19.35
C ASP A 155 3.05 0.47 19.08
N PHE A 156 1.94 -0.22 18.82
CA PHE A 156 1.96 -1.63 18.41
C PHE A 156 2.74 -1.83 17.11
N LEU A 157 2.42 -1.10 16.04
CA LEU A 157 3.08 -1.23 14.74
C LEU A 157 4.57 -0.95 14.81
N ARG A 158 4.97 0.10 15.53
CA ARG A 158 6.38 0.46 15.75
C ARG A 158 7.16 -0.63 16.48
N SER A 159 6.50 -1.40 17.35
CA SER A 159 7.14 -2.48 18.11
C SER A 159 7.36 -3.77 17.30
N LEU A 160 6.77 -3.87 16.10
CA LEU A 160 6.86 -5.06 15.26
C LEU A 160 7.90 -4.90 14.14
N ASN A 161 8.55 -6.01 13.80
CA ASN A 161 9.30 -6.10 12.55
C ASN A 161 8.34 -6.41 11.40
N GLY A 162 7.90 -5.40 10.66
CA GLY A 162 6.79 -5.62 9.76
C GLY A 162 6.41 -4.51 8.80
N GLU A 163 5.31 -4.75 8.12
CA GLU A 163 4.57 -3.81 7.29
C GLU A 163 3.10 -3.82 7.70
N PHE A 164 2.36 -2.78 7.32
CA PHE A 164 0.93 -2.75 7.52
C PHE A 164 0.21 -2.17 6.30
N LEU A 165 -1.02 -2.62 6.10
CA LEU A 165 -1.92 -2.06 5.11
C LEU A 165 -3.16 -1.51 5.84
N PHE A 166 -3.30 -0.20 5.82
CA PHE A 166 -4.37 0.52 6.48
C PHE A 166 -5.43 0.94 5.45
N ASN A 167 -6.68 0.55 5.68
CA ASN A 167 -7.81 1.01 4.89
C ASN A 167 -8.35 2.33 5.43
N PHE A 168 -8.11 3.41 4.70
CA PHE A 168 -8.62 4.74 5.00
C PHE A 168 -9.97 4.96 4.29
N MET A 169 -11.06 5.01 5.05
CA MET A 169 -12.43 5.14 4.54
C MET A 169 -12.78 6.58 4.11
N ALA A 170 -12.23 6.99 2.96
CA ALA A 170 -12.38 8.32 2.36
C ALA A 170 -13.82 8.85 2.29
N GLU A 171 -14.78 8.00 1.89
CA GLU A 171 -16.17 8.43 1.74
C GLU A 171 -16.78 8.86 3.07
N GLU A 172 -16.46 8.17 4.16
CA GLU A 172 -17.00 8.54 5.45
C GLU A 172 -16.46 9.93 5.85
N VAL A 173 -15.16 10.19 5.60
CA VAL A 173 -14.51 11.44 6.06
C VAL A 173 -15.17 12.65 5.40
N ASN A 174 -15.66 12.47 4.18
CA ASN A 174 -16.36 13.49 3.42
C ASN A 174 -17.84 13.69 3.79
N ARG A 175 -18.45 12.84 4.65
CA ARG A 175 -19.89 12.94 4.99
C ARG A 175 -20.23 13.98 6.06
N HIS A 176 -19.24 14.57 6.73
CA HIS A 176 -19.50 15.50 7.83
C HIS A 176 -19.55 16.95 7.37
N ALA A 177 -20.75 17.55 7.45
CA ALA A 177 -20.94 18.98 7.36
C ALA A 177 -20.48 19.62 8.69
N GLY A 178 -19.23 20.08 8.71
CA GLY A 178 -18.59 20.68 9.89
C GLY A 178 -17.89 19.68 10.81
N TRP A 179 -16.81 20.13 11.46
CA TRP A 179 -15.91 19.28 12.24
C TRP A 179 -16.21 19.23 13.73
N ASP A 180 -17.00 20.15 14.27
CA ASP A 180 -17.15 20.31 15.72
C ASP A 180 -17.79 19.09 16.40
N GLY A 181 -18.77 18.46 15.76
CA GLY A 181 -19.42 17.25 16.28
C GLY A 181 -18.55 15.99 16.23
N VAL A 182 -17.52 15.95 15.40
CA VAL A 182 -16.64 14.78 15.20
C VAL A 182 -15.19 15.00 15.63
N ALA A 183 -14.85 16.22 16.06
CA ALA A 183 -13.50 16.68 16.36
C ALA A 183 -12.71 15.73 17.26
N GLN A 184 -13.34 15.25 18.34
CA GLN A 184 -12.70 14.34 19.27
C GLN A 184 -12.43 12.97 18.63
N SER A 185 -13.36 12.46 17.82
CA SER A 185 -13.20 11.17 17.13
C SER A 185 -12.11 11.25 16.05
N VAL A 186 -12.05 12.35 15.30
CA VAL A 186 -10.98 12.63 14.35
C VAL A 186 -9.65 12.77 15.07
N GLY A 187 -9.62 13.42 16.24
CA GLY A 187 -8.40 13.53 17.03
C GLY A 187 -7.88 12.18 17.51
N ARG A 188 -8.76 11.26 17.95
CA ARG A 188 -8.37 9.88 18.28
C ARG A 188 -7.82 9.14 17.05
N PHE A 189 -8.50 9.29 15.92
CA PHE A 189 -8.10 8.66 14.66
C PHE A 189 -6.75 9.18 14.12
N LEU A 190 -6.46 10.46 14.28
CA LEU A 190 -5.17 11.05 13.90
C LEU A 190 -4.09 10.83 14.95
N ALA A 191 -4.45 10.32 16.13
CA ALA A 191 -3.60 10.35 17.33
C ALA A 191 -3.15 11.80 17.68
N ASP A 192 -4.03 12.77 17.45
CA ASP A 192 -3.78 14.19 17.62
C ASP A 192 -5.03 14.94 18.10
N PRO A 193 -5.16 15.27 19.39
CA PRO A 193 -6.30 16.04 19.88
C PRO A 193 -6.33 17.49 19.38
N ALA A 194 -5.22 18.05 18.90
CA ALA A 194 -5.08 19.45 18.47
C ALA A 194 -5.04 19.61 16.93
N TRP A 195 -5.49 18.60 16.18
CA TRP A 195 -5.36 18.50 14.73
C TRP A 195 -5.99 19.65 13.92
N LYS A 196 -7.03 20.31 14.45
CA LYS A 196 -7.82 21.31 13.71
C LYS A 196 -6.97 22.46 13.16
N ALA A 197 -6.04 22.99 13.96
CA ALA A 197 -5.20 24.10 13.52
C ALA A 197 -4.33 23.71 12.32
N ALA A 198 -3.77 22.50 12.34
CA ALA A 198 -3.00 21.96 11.23
C ALA A 198 -3.89 21.70 10.00
N PHE A 199 -5.14 21.26 10.19
CA PHE A 199 -6.10 21.07 9.11
C PHE A 199 -6.47 22.37 8.39
N GLU A 200 -6.78 23.43 9.14
CA GLU A 200 -7.14 24.74 8.58
C GLU A 200 -5.95 25.43 7.90
N ALA A 201 -4.72 25.15 8.34
CA ALA A 201 -3.51 25.67 7.71
C ALA A 201 -3.18 24.99 6.36
N LEU A 202 -3.77 23.83 6.05
CA LEU A 202 -3.55 23.16 4.76
C LEU A 202 -4.26 23.92 3.62
N PRO A 203 -3.66 23.95 2.41
CA PRO A 203 -4.28 24.57 1.23
C PRO A 203 -5.70 24.08 0.98
N GLU A 204 -6.54 24.89 0.34
CA GLU A 204 -7.88 24.46 -0.07
C GLU A 204 -7.83 23.15 -0.88
N GLY A 205 -8.75 22.24 -0.58
CA GLY A 205 -8.77 20.91 -1.16
C GLY A 205 -9.81 20.01 -0.48
N ALA A 206 -9.94 18.78 -0.96
CA ALA A 206 -10.86 17.81 -0.38
C ALA A 206 -10.49 17.50 1.08
N ASN A 207 -11.50 17.48 1.96
CA ASN A 207 -11.35 17.14 3.38
C ASN A 207 -10.62 15.81 3.58
N GLU A 208 -10.98 14.80 2.79
CA GLU A 208 -10.28 13.52 2.71
C GLU A 208 -8.76 13.69 2.53
N ALA A 209 -8.32 14.47 1.55
CA ALA A 209 -6.90 14.63 1.24
C ALA A 209 -6.15 15.31 2.39
N LYS A 210 -6.78 16.29 3.05
CA LYS A 210 -6.22 16.96 4.24
C LYS A 210 -6.08 15.98 5.41
N ILE A 211 -7.12 15.22 5.73
CA ILE A 211 -7.08 14.24 6.83
C ILE A 211 -6.08 13.12 6.53
N LEU A 212 -6.02 12.64 5.29
CA LEU A 212 -5.01 11.68 4.86
C LEU A 212 -3.58 12.22 5.06
N HIS A 213 -3.34 13.48 4.66
CA HIS A 213 -2.06 14.14 4.86
C HIS A 213 -1.67 14.17 6.35
N LEU A 214 -2.58 14.64 7.21
CA LEU A 214 -2.35 14.68 8.66
C LEU A 214 -2.11 13.29 9.25
N LEU A 215 -2.88 12.28 8.84
CA LEU A 215 -2.69 10.90 9.30
C LEU A 215 -1.31 10.37 8.93
N LYS A 216 -0.89 10.56 7.67
CA LYS A 216 0.43 10.12 7.20
C LYS A 216 1.57 10.89 7.91
N ALA A 217 1.39 12.18 8.16
CA ALA A 217 2.35 12.97 8.92
C ALA A 217 2.50 12.42 10.35
N ARG A 218 1.38 12.17 11.04
CA ARG A 218 1.37 11.56 12.39
C ARG A 218 1.98 10.16 12.42
N MET A 219 1.72 9.33 11.42
CA MET A 219 2.39 8.02 11.26
C MET A 219 3.92 8.16 11.11
N LYS A 220 4.41 9.12 10.31
CA LYS A 220 5.84 9.39 10.15
C LYS A 220 6.47 9.91 11.44
N GLU A 221 5.83 10.84 12.13
CA GLU A 221 6.28 11.38 13.42
C GLU A 221 6.37 10.28 14.49
N ALA A 222 5.36 9.40 14.56
CA ALA A 222 5.37 8.24 15.43
C ALA A 222 6.38 7.16 15.01
N ARG A 223 7.02 7.30 13.84
CA ARG A 223 8.00 6.37 13.25
C ARG A 223 7.46 4.96 13.03
N VAL A 224 6.17 4.84 12.71
CA VAL A 224 5.55 3.52 12.43
C VAL A 224 5.96 2.95 11.08
N ALA A 225 6.45 3.80 10.17
CA ALA A 225 6.93 3.42 8.85
C ALA A 225 7.92 4.46 8.32
N THR A 226 8.86 4.03 7.47
CA THR A 226 9.75 4.94 6.72
C THR A 226 9.06 5.48 5.48
N TYR A 227 8.20 4.67 4.84
CA TYR A 227 7.45 5.02 3.63
C TYR A 227 5.97 4.72 3.84
N LEU A 228 5.10 5.65 3.42
CA LEU A 228 3.65 5.55 3.43
C LEU A 228 3.13 5.81 2.02
N THR A 229 3.11 4.77 1.20
CA THR A 229 2.53 4.84 -0.15
C THR A 229 1.06 4.48 -0.09
N ASP A 230 0.25 5.05 -0.98
CA ASP A 230 -1.18 4.76 -1.01
C ASP A 230 -1.76 4.74 -2.43
N MET A 231 -2.94 4.13 -2.54
CA MET A 231 -3.74 4.10 -3.77
C MET A 231 -5.22 4.32 -3.43
N ALA A 232 -5.94 5.00 -4.33
CA ALA A 232 -7.38 5.18 -4.21
C ALA A 232 -8.13 3.99 -4.80
N ILE A 233 -9.21 3.58 -4.14
CA ILE A 233 -10.21 2.65 -4.67
C ILE A 233 -11.50 3.42 -4.85
N ARG A 234 -11.94 3.54 -6.09
CA ARG A 234 -13.19 4.21 -6.45
C ARG A 234 -14.35 3.23 -6.46
N LYS A 235 -15.56 3.74 -6.22
CA LYS A 235 -16.79 2.99 -6.55
C LYS A 235 -16.89 2.88 -8.07
N PRO A 236 -17.05 1.67 -8.64
CA PRO A 236 -17.16 1.54 -10.09
C PRO A 236 -18.31 2.35 -10.71
N ARG A 237 -19.44 2.48 -10.00
CA ARG A 237 -20.65 3.14 -10.50
C ARG A 237 -20.72 4.66 -10.32
N GLU A 238 -19.94 5.23 -9.40
CA GLU A 238 -20.10 6.65 -8.99
C GLU A 238 -18.86 7.51 -9.28
N ASP A 239 -17.78 6.94 -9.81
CA ASP A 239 -16.45 7.56 -9.98
C ASP A 239 -15.96 8.40 -8.77
N ARG A 240 -16.38 8.01 -7.56
CA ARG A 240 -15.99 8.63 -6.29
C ARG A 240 -15.05 7.71 -5.51
N ILE A 241 -14.06 8.28 -4.85
CA ILE A 241 -13.15 7.55 -3.96
C ILE A 241 -13.98 6.99 -2.79
N LYS A 242 -14.02 5.67 -2.68
CA LYS A 242 -14.63 4.99 -1.54
C LYS A 242 -13.65 4.96 -0.37
N MET A 243 -12.42 4.55 -0.65
CA MET A 243 -11.38 4.33 0.33
C MET A 243 -10.00 4.48 -0.31
N ARG A 244 -8.96 4.61 0.52
CA ARG A 244 -7.56 4.50 0.11
C ARG A 244 -6.88 3.41 0.90
N LEU A 245 -6.04 2.63 0.22
CA LEU A 245 -5.18 1.66 0.89
C LEU A 245 -3.81 2.30 1.10
N ILE A 246 -3.37 2.40 2.35
CA ILE A 246 -2.08 2.97 2.73
C ILE A 246 -1.18 1.83 3.18
N LEU A 247 -0.07 1.61 2.49
CA LEU A 247 0.98 0.70 2.94
C LEU A 247 2.02 1.48 3.73
N GLY A 248 2.23 1.08 4.99
CA GLY A 248 3.40 1.46 5.78
C GLY A 248 4.49 0.40 5.71
N THR A 249 5.69 0.82 5.31
CA THR A 249 6.87 -0.05 5.22
C THR A 249 8.16 0.69 5.57
N HIS A 250 9.14 -0.03 6.10
CA HIS A 250 10.51 0.48 6.26
C HIS A 250 11.41 0.18 5.05
N SER A 251 10.89 -0.45 4.00
CA SER A 251 11.64 -0.87 2.83
C SER A 251 11.15 -0.18 1.56
N SER A 252 12.05 0.51 0.84
CA SER A 252 11.73 1.06 -0.50
C SER A 252 11.30 -0.02 -1.49
N PHE A 253 11.70 -1.26 -1.24
CA PHE A 253 11.25 -2.42 -1.99
C PHE A 253 9.79 -2.81 -1.73
N GLY A 254 9.27 -2.57 -0.52
CA GLY A 254 7.83 -2.70 -0.22
C GLY A 254 7.02 -1.71 -1.05
N VAL A 255 7.53 -0.48 -1.19
CA VAL A 255 6.95 0.55 -2.08
C VAL A 255 6.94 0.09 -3.55
N GLU A 256 8.04 -0.50 -4.04
CA GLU A 256 8.08 -1.06 -5.41
C GLU A 256 7.06 -2.19 -5.60
N VAL A 257 6.91 -3.09 -4.59
CA VAL A 257 5.88 -4.14 -4.63
C VAL A 257 4.50 -3.50 -4.72
N PHE A 258 4.23 -2.51 -3.88
CA PHE A 258 2.97 -1.78 -3.86
C PHE A 258 2.64 -1.20 -5.23
N ARG A 259 3.55 -0.42 -5.83
CA ARG A 259 3.32 0.23 -7.14
C ARG A 259 3.14 -0.78 -8.27
N ARG A 260 3.85 -1.91 -8.23
CA ARG A 260 3.67 -3.01 -9.19
C ARG A 260 2.32 -3.71 -9.03
N VAL A 261 1.85 -3.88 -7.81
CA VAL A 261 0.52 -4.46 -7.55
C VAL A 261 -0.57 -3.47 -7.95
N GLN A 262 -0.41 -2.20 -7.60
CA GLN A 262 -1.31 -1.10 -7.97
C GLN A 262 -1.52 -1.06 -9.48
N GLU A 263 -0.46 -1.05 -10.30
CA GLU A 263 -0.57 -1.05 -11.77
C GLU A 263 -1.46 -2.20 -12.30
N LYS A 264 -1.33 -3.39 -11.72
CA LYS A 264 -2.15 -4.55 -12.11
C LYS A 264 -3.60 -4.40 -11.64
N VAL A 265 -3.81 -3.90 -10.43
CA VAL A 265 -5.13 -3.77 -9.82
C VAL A 265 -5.93 -2.64 -10.47
N GLU A 266 -5.28 -1.53 -10.86
CA GLU A 266 -5.91 -0.44 -11.60
C GLU A 266 -6.49 -0.92 -12.92
N ARG A 267 -5.76 -1.75 -13.67
CA ARG A 267 -6.26 -2.37 -14.91
C ARG A 267 -7.50 -3.22 -14.67
N GLU A 268 -7.52 -4.02 -13.61
CA GLU A 268 -8.69 -4.82 -13.25
C GLU A 268 -9.86 -3.96 -12.75
N ALA A 269 -9.58 -2.85 -12.06
CA ALA A 269 -10.61 -1.89 -11.65
C ALA A 269 -11.28 -1.22 -12.85
N VAL A 270 -10.49 -0.81 -13.85
CA VAL A 270 -11.00 -0.26 -15.12
C VAL A 270 -11.84 -1.30 -15.85
N ARG A 271 -11.34 -2.54 -16.00
CA ARG A 271 -12.10 -3.64 -16.62
C ARG A 271 -13.43 -3.88 -15.91
N THR A 272 -13.41 -3.92 -14.57
CA THR A 272 -14.62 -4.14 -13.75
C THR A 272 -15.64 -3.01 -13.96
N ARG A 273 -15.18 -1.75 -13.97
CA ARG A 273 -16.04 -0.60 -14.25
C ARG A 273 -16.69 -0.69 -15.63
N HIS A 274 -15.91 -0.99 -16.66
CA HIS A 274 -16.43 -1.10 -18.02
C HIS A 274 -17.42 -2.26 -18.19
N ALA A 275 -17.15 -3.41 -17.58
CA ALA A 275 -18.07 -4.54 -17.60
C ALA A 275 -19.44 -4.14 -17.01
N ILE A 276 -19.44 -3.48 -15.84
CA ILE A 276 -20.67 -3.01 -15.18
C ILE A 276 -21.41 -1.99 -16.06
N GLN A 277 -20.70 -0.99 -16.61
CA GLN A 277 -21.32 0.02 -17.48
C GLN A 277 -21.90 -0.57 -18.76
N THR A 278 -21.25 -1.58 -19.34
CA THR A 278 -21.73 -2.27 -20.54
C THR A 278 -23.00 -3.07 -20.24
N GLU A 279 -23.01 -3.80 -19.12
CA GLU A 279 -24.17 -4.55 -18.65
C GLU A 279 -25.35 -3.64 -18.31
N GLU A 280 -25.10 -2.51 -17.64
CA GLU A 280 -26.14 -1.55 -17.24
C GLU A 280 -26.69 -0.72 -18.42
N SER A 281 -25.85 -0.37 -19.41
CA SER A 281 -26.27 0.45 -20.56
C SER A 281 -26.94 -0.34 -21.69
N GLY A 282 -26.69 -1.66 -21.77
CA GLY A 282 -27.18 -2.53 -22.85
C GLY A 282 -26.62 -2.17 -24.24
N GLN A 283 -25.62 -1.27 -24.33
CA GLN A 283 -25.01 -0.86 -25.59
C GLN A 283 -23.80 -1.73 -25.93
N SER A 284 -23.72 -2.19 -27.18
CA SER A 284 -22.56 -2.91 -27.70
C SER A 284 -21.32 -2.00 -27.76
N GLN A 285 -20.16 -2.55 -27.42
CA GLN A 285 -18.91 -1.81 -27.33
C GLN A 285 -18.42 -1.32 -28.72
N LEU A 286 -17.98 -0.06 -28.79
CA LEU A 286 -17.37 0.53 -29.99
C LEU A 286 -15.86 0.27 -30.10
N PHE A 287 -15.20 0.03 -28.97
CA PHE A 287 -13.76 -0.25 -28.90
C PHE A 287 -13.50 -1.54 -28.10
N PRO A 288 -12.45 -2.28 -28.45
CA PRO A 288 -11.96 -3.39 -27.63
C PRO A 288 -11.58 -2.96 -26.19
N ASP A 289 -11.87 -3.82 -25.21
CA ASP A 289 -11.57 -3.59 -23.79
C ASP A 289 -10.10 -3.21 -23.52
N ASP A 290 -9.15 -3.79 -24.25
CA ASP A 290 -7.72 -3.55 -24.07
C ASP A 290 -7.32 -2.12 -24.46
N GLN A 291 -7.94 -1.55 -25.50
CA GLN A 291 -7.73 -0.16 -25.91
C GLN A 291 -8.29 0.81 -24.88
N ILE A 292 -9.49 0.53 -24.36
CA ILE A 292 -10.13 1.34 -23.33
C ILE A 292 -9.29 1.33 -22.04
N ILE A 293 -8.86 0.14 -21.60
CA ILE A 293 -7.99 -0.01 -20.42
C ILE A 293 -6.68 0.77 -20.61
N ALA A 294 -6.06 0.68 -21.79
CA ALA A 294 -4.84 1.42 -22.08
C ALA A 294 -5.06 2.94 -22.00
N PHE A 295 -6.17 3.44 -22.55
CA PHE A 295 -6.50 4.86 -22.51
C PHE A 295 -6.77 5.38 -21.09
N GLU A 296 -7.60 4.66 -20.30
CA GLU A 296 -7.88 5.09 -18.92
C GLU A 296 -6.62 5.01 -18.04
N THR A 297 -5.82 3.95 -18.17
CA THR A 297 -4.59 3.82 -17.37
C THR A 297 -3.50 4.81 -17.77
N ASP A 298 -3.46 5.31 -19.01
CA ASP A 298 -2.60 6.43 -19.40
C ASP A 298 -3.13 7.80 -18.94
N ARG A 299 -4.38 7.89 -18.48
CA ARG A 299 -4.92 9.12 -17.90
C ARG A 299 -4.52 9.28 -16.44
N ASP A 300 -4.69 8.23 -15.62
CA ASP A 300 -4.50 8.33 -14.16
C ASP A 300 -3.82 7.13 -13.50
N GLY A 301 -3.36 6.13 -14.26
CA GLY A 301 -2.70 4.94 -13.75
C GLY A 301 -1.21 5.10 -13.44
N VAL A 302 -0.63 4.07 -12.81
CA VAL A 302 0.81 4.01 -12.52
C VAL A 302 1.66 4.23 -13.78
N GLY A 303 2.50 5.27 -13.78
CA GLY A 303 3.40 5.59 -14.88
C GLY A 303 2.79 6.35 -16.05
N CYS A 304 1.58 6.88 -15.91
CA CYS A 304 0.99 7.77 -16.91
C CYS A 304 1.85 9.02 -17.17
N SER A 305 1.62 9.69 -18.29
CA SER A 305 2.38 10.88 -18.70
C SER A 305 2.47 11.96 -17.61
N ALA A 306 1.36 12.25 -16.92
CA ALA A 306 1.31 13.20 -15.81
C ALA A 306 2.21 12.76 -14.63
N HIS A 307 2.11 11.49 -14.21
CA HIS A 307 2.96 10.93 -13.17
C HIS A 307 4.45 10.93 -13.55
N MET A 308 4.77 10.70 -14.83
CA MET A 308 6.14 10.78 -15.32
C MET A 308 6.71 12.20 -15.24
N GLY A 309 5.88 13.22 -15.53
CA GLY A 309 6.23 14.63 -15.38
C GLY A 309 6.52 14.98 -13.92
N TRP A 310 5.56 14.72 -13.02
CA TRP A 310 5.72 15.01 -11.58
C TRP A 310 6.89 14.25 -10.95
N ALA A 311 7.08 12.97 -11.31
CA ALA A 311 8.23 12.21 -10.82
C ALA A 311 9.54 12.80 -11.32
N THR A 312 9.60 13.35 -12.53
CA THR A 312 10.80 14.01 -13.06
C THR A 312 11.14 15.26 -12.25
N GLU A 313 10.16 16.13 -12.01
CA GLU A 313 10.34 17.34 -11.20
C GLU A 313 10.79 16.99 -9.78
N LEU A 314 10.14 16.01 -9.15
CA LEU A 314 10.47 15.57 -7.80
C LEU A 314 11.87 14.95 -7.70
N VAL A 315 12.28 14.16 -8.69
CA VAL A 315 13.65 13.62 -8.77
C VAL A 315 14.68 14.76 -8.80
N LEU A 316 14.47 15.77 -9.64
CA LEU A 316 15.40 16.89 -9.77
C LEU A 316 15.44 17.72 -8.48
N SER A 317 14.28 18.00 -7.88
CA SER A 317 14.19 18.71 -6.59
C SER A 317 14.95 17.97 -5.49
N ILE A 318 14.72 16.66 -5.33
CA ILE A 318 15.38 15.86 -4.29
C ILE A 318 16.90 15.85 -4.48
N VAL A 319 17.39 15.74 -5.72
CA VAL A 319 18.83 15.75 -6.01
C VAL A 319 19.45 17.13 -5.79
N ALA A 320 18.69 18.21 -6.05
CA ALA A 320 19.10 19.56 -5.75
C ALA A 320 19.31 19.77 -4.24
N ASP A 321 18.33 19.33 -3.45
CA ASP A 321 18.34 19.48 -1.99
C ASP A 321 19.35 18.54 -1.31
N ARG A 322 19.56 17.34 -1.87
CA ARG A 322 20.49 16.32 -1.36
C ARG A 322 21.41 15.80 -2.46
N PRO A 323 22.43 16.58 -2.86
CA PRO A 323 23.43 16.14 -3.82
C PRO A 323 24.16 14.89 -3.35
N GLY A 324 24.28 13.90 -4.23
CA GLY A 324 24.88 12.60 -3.90
C GLY A 324 23.94 11.64 -3.18
N ILE A 325 22.62 11.86 -3.21
CA ILE A 325 21.65 10.87 -2.73
C ILE A 325 21.78 9.55 -3.51
N ALA A 326 21.62 8.41 -2.82
CA ALA A 326 21.64 7.10 -3.46
C ALA A 326 20.33 6.86 -4.23
N PHE A 327 20.40 6.23 -5.41
CA PHE A 327 19.24 5.98 -6.26
C PHE A 327 18.15 5.18 -5.54
N SER A 328 18.51 4.21 -4.71
CA SER A 328 17.54 3.39 -3.96
C SER A 328 16.71 4.20 -2.97
N THR A 329 17.32 5.20 -2.32
CA THR A 329 16.66 6.10 -1.35
C THR A 329 15.76 7.08 -2.10
N LEU A 330 16.31 7.75 -3.11
CA LEU A 330 15.56 8.65 -3.98
C LEU A 330 14.36 7.94 -4.62
N ALA A 331 14.56 6.72 -5.14
CA ALA A 331 13.49 5.97 -5.77
C ALA A 331 12.38 5.61 -4.79
N GLY A 332 12.71 5.20 -3.57
CA GLY A 332 11.72 4.93 -2.52
C GLY A 332 10.87 6.15 -2.23
N GLU A 333 11.49 7.33 -2.07
CA GLU A 333 10.80 8.58 -1.74
C GLU A 333 9.94 9.11 -2.89
N VAL A 334 10.40 8.98 -4.14
CA VAL A 334 9.61 9.39 -5.31
C VAL A 334 8.44 8.44 -5.52
N MET A 335 8.66 7.13 -5.42
CA MET A 335 7.58 6.14 -5.56
C MET A 335 6.57 6.21 -4.41
N GLU A 336 6.97 6.67 -3.22
CA GLU A 336 6.02 6.91 -2.12
C GLU A 336 4.99 7.98 -2.51
N GLN A 337 5.45 9.06 -3.16
CA GLN A 337 4.62 10.23 -3.46
C GLN A 337 3.92 10.15 -4.81
N VAL A 338 4.59 9.59 -5.82
CA VAL A 338 4.09 9.55 -7.19
C VAL A 338 3.88 8.09 -7.62
N PRO A 339 2.74 7.72 -8.22
CA PRO A 339 2.49 6.39 -8.77
C PRO A 339 3.41 6.04 -9.96
N VAL A 340 4.68 5.76 -9.67
CA VAL A 340 5.70 5.30 -10.63
C VAL A 340 6.42 4.09 -10.08
N ARG A 341 7.15 3.38 -10.95
CA ARG A 341 7.95 2.20 -10.60
C ARG A 341 9.43 2.49 -10.80
N THR A 342 10.30 1.66 -10.26
CA THR A 342 11.76 1.74 -10.48
C THR A 342 12.09 1.74 -11.97
N THR A 343 11.34 0.99 -12.80
CA THR A 343 11.51 0.99 -14.26
C THR A 343 11.23 2.35 -14.89
N HIS A 344 10.28 3.12 -14.35
CA HIS A 344 9.99 4.48 -14.79
C HIS A 344 11.09 5.45 -14.33
N LEU A 345 11.53 5.33 -13.09
CA LEU A 345 12.62 6.14 -12.54
C LEU A 345 13.95 5.90 -13.25
N ASN A 346 14.22 4.67 -13.68
CA ASN A 346 15.37 4.36 -14.55
C ASN A 346 15.30 5.14 -15.87
N LYS A 347 14.13 5.24 -16.49
CA LYS A 347 13.92 6.02 -17.72
C LYS A 347 14.09 7.52 -17.46
N ILE A 348 13.52 8.02 -16.36
CA ILE A 348 13.65 9.43 -15.95
C ILE A 348 15.12 9.78 -15.70
N ALA A 349 15.84 8.97 -14.93
CA ALA A 349 17.27 9.18 -14.66
C ALA A 349 18.12 9.14 -15.95
N ALA A 350 17.86 8.18 -16.84
CA ALA A 350 18.57 8.09 -18.11
C ALA A 350 18.29 9.29 -19.04
N ALA A 351 17.02 9.72 -19.14
CA ALA A 351 16.61 10.86 -19.94
C ALA A 351 17.23 12.17 -19.41
N ASN A 352 17.15 12.41 -18.11
CA ASN A 352 17.73 13.60 -17.49
C ASN A 352 19.26 13.61 -17.53
N ARG A 353 19.91 12.44 -17.46
CA ARG A 353 21.36 12.35 -17.71
C ARG A 353 21.72 12.71 -19.14
N LYS A 354 20.96 12.21 -20.12
CA LYS A 354 21.15 12.54 -21.55
C LYS A 354 20.91 14.02 -21.82
N ALA A 355 19.93 14.63 -21.15
CA ALA A 355 19.64 16.05 -21.22
C ALA A 355 20.62 16.93 -20.45
N GLY A 356 21.60 16.34 -19.75
CA GLY A 356 22.56 17.09 -18.94
C GLY A 356 21.94 17.75 -17.71
N LEU A 357 20.81 17.25 -17.21
CA LEU A 357 20.12 17.71 -15.98
C LEU A 357 20.48 16.86 -14.75
N LEU A 358 21.05 15.67 -14.96
CA LEU A 358 21.57 14.80 -13.89
C LEU A 358 22.96 14.28 -14.26
N ARG A 359 23.80 14.11 -13.24
CA ARG A 359 25.11 13.47 -13.34
C ARG A 359 25.17 12.27 -12.42
N PHE A 360 25.58 11.13 -12.96
CA PHE A 360 25.90 9.92 -12.19
C PHE A 360 26.76 8.96 -13.02
N ASN A 361 27.46 8.08 -12.33
CA ASN A 361 28.27 7.03 -12.93
C ASN A 361 27.51 5.71 -12.97
N LEU A 362 27.53 5.04 -14.11
CA LEU A 362 27.04 3.68 -14.26
C LEU A 362 28.19 2.70 -14.07
N ALA A 363 27.94 1.62 -13.34
CA ALA A 363 28.88 0.50 -13.29
C ALA A 363 29.06 -0.12 -14.68
N ASN A 364 30.21 -0.72 -14.95
CA ASN A 364 30.54 -1.32 -16.24
C ASN A 364 29.43 -2.26 -16.74
N GLY A 365 28.98 -2.03 -17.98
CA GLY A 365 27.94 -2.83 -18.64
C GLY A 365 26.49 -2.54 -18.20
N LYS A 366 26.25 -1.69 -17.19
CA LYS A 366 24.90 -1.32 -16.77
C LYS A 366 24.35 -0.17 -17.61
N ARG A 367 23.05 -0.26 -17.96
CA ARG A 367 22.31 0.78 -18.71
C ARG A 367 21.47 1.70 -17.81
N THR A 368 21.27 1.30 -16.55
CA THR A 368 20.44 2.01 -15.56
C THR A 368 21.20 2.14 -14.24
N PRO A 369 20.87 3.13 -13.40
CA PRO A 369 21.46 3.25 -12.07
C PRO A 369 21.32 1.96 -11.26
N SER A 370 22.35 1.63 -10.49
CA SER A 370 22.29 0.61 -9.45
C SER A 370 21.74 1.23 -8.16
N PRO A 371 21.26 0.44 -7.18
CA PRO A 371 20.74 0.97 -5.91
C PRO A 371 21.65 2.00 -5.24
N GLU A 372 22.97 1.76 -5.24
CA GLU A 372 23.96 2.64 -4.62
C GLU A 372 24.47 3.76 -5.53
N THR A 373 24.00 3.85 -6.77
CA THR A 373 24.39 4.92 -7.69
C THR A 373 23.98 6.26 -7.09
N LYS A 374 24.98 7.11 -6.85
CA LYS A 374 24.81 8.46 -6.31
C LYS A 374 24.45 9.42 -7.45
N LEU A 375 23.50 10.32 -7.22
CA LEU A 375 23.01 11.28 -8.21
C LEU A 375 23.35 12.71 -7.79
N TRP A 376 23.78 13.53 -8.75
CA TRP A 376 24.05 14.96 -8.57
C TRP A 376 23.39 15.77 -9.67
N LEU A 377 23.14 17.04 -9.39
CA LEU A 377 22.96 18.03 -10.45
C LEU A 377 24.29 18.28 -11.19
N PRO A 378 24.26 18.78 -12.43
CA PRO A 378 25.45 19.25 -13.11
C PRO A 378 26.11 20.34 -12.28
N SER A 379 27.43 20.28 -12.10
CA SER A 379 28.17 21.37 -11.48
C SER A 379 28.01 22.63 -12.35
N ALA A 380 27.60 23.76 -11.77
CA ALA A 380 27.84 25.05 -12.40
C ALA A 380 29.37 25.14 -12.63
N ASN A 381 29.79 25.44 -13.85
CA ASN A 381 31.21 25.65 -14.16
C ASN A 381 31.75 26.73 -13.22
N PHE A 382 32.52 26.35 -12.21
CA PHE A 382 33.64 27.21 -11.82
C PHE A 382 34.60 27.11 -13.00
N GLU A 383 34.64 28.17 -13.81
CA GLU A 383 35.75 28.40 -14.71
C GLU A 383 37.03 28.33 -13.88
N SER A 384 37.74 27.21 -13.98
CA SER A 384 39.10 27.11 -13.51
C SER A 384 39.93 28.02 -14.40
N GLY A 385 40.08 29.26 -13.96
CA GLY A 385 41.09 30.18 -14.46
C GLY A 385 42.42 29.45 -14.47
N SER A 386 42.91 29.21 -15.68
CA SER A 386 44.28 28.75 -15.92
C SER A 386 45.23 29.75 -15.25
N PRO A 387 46.10 29.35 -14.30
CA PRO A 387 47.29 30.12 -14.05
C PRO A 387 48.18 29.87 -15.26
N ARG A 388 48.29 30.88 -16.12
CA ARG A 388 49.41 30.99 -17.05
C ARG A 388 50.68 30.91 -16.20
N SER A 389 51.43 29.83 -16.35
CA SER A 389 52.82 29.77 -15.93
C SER A 389 53.62 30.74 -16.81
N CYS A 390 53.92 31.92 -16.26
CA CYS A 390 55.07 32.70 -16.69
C CYS A 390 56.31 32.16 -15.97
N SER A 391 57.42 32.17 -16.73
CA SER A 391 58.80 31.80 -16.37
C SER A 391 59.13 30.31 -16.33
#